data_AF-A0A9Q0APW7-F1
#
_entry.id   AF-A0A9Q0APW7-F1
#
_cell.length_a   1.000
_cell.length_b   1.000
_cell.length_c   1.000
_cell.angle_alpha   90.00
_cell.angle_beta   90.00
_cell.angle_gamma   90.00
#
_symmetry.space_group_name_H-M   'P 1'
#
loop_
_entity.id
_entity.type
_entity.pdbx_description
1 polymer ?
#
loop_
_entity_poly.entity_id
_entity_poly.type
_entity_poly.pdbx_seq_one_letter_code
_entity_poly.pdbx_strand_id
1 'polypeptide(L)'
;MSNYHSNDVYSVPATAQVPSGLEVVSHEDYSGLQAVNPGQQDASQFTSTYRHPSTSPSSTAYDELKAPGLQASLPGSNQQGTWHSQDQYDIAPEKATYSEHHTAPESVWGSQTAYDTAPETHYAPTNAMSQYVATAAAGAQDAERARRRKRRIFCIGTTIFVVIVLGAVLGGVLGSRSARNSTSPSSNSTTSGASPTASGSGSTNTAAASPTSIKSNSRMTVSGYRNSRMTNFTQRLFFQGQDNVLRYVDKTSGGSGWSEPVVLDTLAYEPMTDGPLASIAMISGGVDNPFFSVFYLDKDSYIRQWFFDPDEGSLKGITGDMNGQPPIKAQKIAAHDPWIITQDLDDGLRVIYHSGSSPPFNNYTVNITATPGTGLVSLDSRQQQAGGGGFIYRGTDGKMATWLDPKIYAENVTASWLDATLSYEIPEKSPIGAFTVTRPYNAEDKVNTYVLYQDDHGVIQVVWQDSNAASWNGPQTFDALSNAAAGTDITCLSQIAWSAQSVSLSSQQDMNLCYFQEKDTNRVKEVWYNGKEWINNGYVSLP
;
A
#
# COMPACT_ATOMS: atom_id res chain seq x y z
N MET A 1 -54.79 -56.67 -14.21
CA MET A 1 -54.87 -55.67 -15.29
C MET A 1 -53.71 -54.72 -15.10
N SER A 2 -52.65 -54.62 -15.90
CA SER A 2 -52.11 -55.42 -17.00
C SER A 2 -50.59 -55.27 -16.92
N ASN A 3 -49.88 -56.40 -17.08
CA ASN A 3 -48.44 -56.47 -17.32
C ASN A 3 -48.10 -55.94 -18.71
N TYR A 4 -46.89 -55.41 -18.93
CA TYR A 4 -46.20 -55.59 -20.21
C TYR A 4 -44.68 -55.66 -20.01
N HIS A 5 -44.15 -56.85 -20.31
CA HIS A 5 -42.77 -57.13 -20.70
C HIS A 5 -42.55 -56.70 -22.15
N SER A 6 -41.31 -56.34 -22.52
CA SER A 6 -40.73 -56.76 -23.81
C SER A 6 -39.21 -56.71 -23.76
N ASN A 7 -38.61 -57.86 -24.10
CA ASN A 7 -37.24 -58.01 -24.58
C ASN A 7 -37.16 -57.61 -26.07
N ASP A 8 -35.93 -57.38 -26.56
CA ASP A 8 -35.33 -57.77 -27.86
C ASP A 8 -34.02 -56.96 -28.05
N VAL A 9 -32.80 -57.52 -28.09
CA VAL A 9 -32.11 -58.41 -29.05
C VAL A 9 -31.80 -57.75 -30.42
N TYR A 10 -30.50 -57.48 -30.62
CA TYR A 10 -29.65 -57.36 -31.82
C TYR A 10 -30.19 -56.79 -33.16
N SER A 11 -29.46 -55.78 -33.66
CA SER A 11 -29.14 -55.66 -35.10
C SER A 11 -27.85 -54.85 -35.32
N VAL A 12 -26.97 -55.40 -36.17
CA VAL A 12 -25.75 -54.79 -36.71
C VAL A 12 -26.08 -54.17 -38.07
N PRO A 13 -25.49 -53.01 -38.42
CA PRO A 13 -24.97 -52.80 -39.78
C PRO A 13 -23.55 -52.19 -39.75
N ALA A 14 -22.57 -52.83 -40.37
CA ALA A 14 -22.10 -52.60 -41.75
C ALA A 14 -21.27 -51.31 -41.94
N THR A 15 -19.95 -51.52 -41.98
CA THR A 15 -18.92 -50.89 -42.83
C THR A 15 -19.22 -49.54 -43.51
N ALA A 16 -18.44 -48.51 -43.16
CA ALA A 16 -18.23 -47.32 -43.99
C ALA A 16 -16.74 -46.94 -44.07
N GLN A 17 -16.38 -46.37 -45.21
CA GLN A 17 -15.08 -46.35 -45.86
C GLN A 17 -13.99 -45.45 -45.23
N VAL A 18 -12.75 -45.84 -45.50
CA VAL A 18 -11.51 -45.08 -45.30
C VAL A 18 -11.34 -44.07 -46.44
N PRO A 19 -11.02 -42.79 -46.17
CA PRO A 19 -10.42 -41.92 -47.17
C PRO A 19 -8.90 -41.98 -47.07
N SER A 20 -8.31 -42.59 -48.09
CA SER A 20 -6.91 -42.50 -48.48
C SER A 20 -6.61 -41.12 -49.08
N GLY A 21 -5.55 -40.46 -48.62
CA GLY A 21 -5.04 -39.24 -49.24
C GLY A 21 -4.05 -38.51 -48.35
N LEU A 22 -2.79 -38.94 -48.35
CA LEU A 22 -1.65 -38.13 -47.92
C LEU A 22 -0.45 -38.47 -48.80
N GLU A 23 -0.09 -37.49 -49.63
CA GLU A 23 1.08 -37.49 -50.50
C GLU A 23 2.37 -37.54 -49.69
N VAL A 24 3.33 -38.26 -50.24
CA VAL A 24 4.73 -38.25 -49.85
C VAL A 24 5.36 -36.99 -50.45
N VAL A 25 5.73 -36.02 -49.62
CA VAL A 25 6.64 -34.94 -50.00
C VAL A 25 8.05 -35.33 -49.52
N SER A 26 8.94 -35.48 -50.49
CA SER A 26 10.36 -35.75 -50.34
C SER A 26 11.08 -34.61 -49.60
N HIS A 27 11.95 -34.99 -48.67
CA HIS A 27 12.89 -34.12 -47.98
C HIS A 27 14.15 -33.93 -48.85
N GLU A 28 14.31 -32.75 -49.45
CA GLU A 28 15.63 -32.19 -49.79
C GLU A 28 15.59 -30.66 -49.56
N ASP A 29 16.73 -30.14 -49.12
CA ASP A 29 17.11 -28.74 -48.94
C ASP A 29 16.42 -27.90 -47.87
N TYR A 30 17.07 -27.77 -46.71
CA TYR A 30 17.42 -26.48 -46.13
C TYR A 30 18.66 -26.61 -45.24
N SER A 31 19.81 -26.31 -45.84
CA SER A 31 21.03 -25.99 -45.12
C SER A 31 21.06 -24.49 -44.84
N GLY A 32 21.47 -24.11 -43.64
CA GLY A 32 21.94 -22.76 -43.34
C GLY A 32 21.05 -21.92 -42.44
N LEU A 33 21.11 -22.16 -41.13
CA LEU A 33 21.02 -21.09 -40.13
C LEU A 33 22.02 -21.37 -39.01
N GLN A 34 23.13 -20.61 -39.03
CA GLN A 34 24.12 -20.57 -37.97
C GLN A 34 23.57 -19.83 -36.75
N ALA A 35 23.91 -20.33 -35.57
CA ALA A 35 23.67 -19.68 -34.30
C ALA A 35 24.45 -18.36 -34.19
N VAL A 36 23.77 -17.28 -33.81
CA VAL A 36 24.40 -15.98 -33.48
C VAL A 36 24.61 -15.91 -31.97
N ASN A 37 25.87 -15.76 -31.57
CA ASN A 37 26.34 -15.43 -30.22
C ASN A 37 25.82 -14.05 -29.77
N PRO A 38 25.41 -13.85 -28.50
CA PRO A 38 25.27 -12.51 -27.94
C PRO A 38 26.58 -12.14 -27.23
N GLY A 39 27.43 -11.41 -27.93
CA GLY A 39 28.62 -10.82 -27.35
C GLY A 39 29.14 -9.69 -28.23
N GLN A 40 29.23 -8.52 -27.61
CA GLN A 40 29.95 -7.33 -28.06
C GLN A 40 29.35 -6.45 -29.17
N GLN A 41 29.24 -5.18 -28.77
CA GLN A 41 29.69 -3.96 -29.46
C GLN A 41 28.62 -2.98 -29.95
N ASP A 42 28.70 -1.80 -29.32
CA ASP A 42 28.95 -0.49 -29.93
C ASP A 42 28.18 -0.09 -31.19
N ALA A 43 27.39 0.96 -30.97
CA ALA A 43 27.49 2.24 -31.67
C ALA A 43 28.00 2.22 -33.12
N SER A 44 27.10 2.45 -34.08
CA SER A 44 27.22 3.61 -34.99
C SER A 44 26.05 3.71 -35.99
N GLN A 45 25.58 4.95 -36.12
CA GLN A 45 25.04 5.59 -37.33
C GLN A 45 23.70 5.11 -37.89
N PHE A 46 22.66 5.92 -37.65
CA PHE A 46 21.92 6.51 -38.76
C PHE A 46 21.75 8.02 -38.54
N THR A 47 22.00 8.73 -39.63
CA THR A 47 22.11 10.16 -39.82
C THR A 47 20.75 10.85 -39.82
N SER A 48 20.68 12.04 -39.21
CA SER A 48 19.79 13.11 -39.66
C SER A 48 20.44 14.46 -39.41
N THR A 49 20.74 15.14 -40.51
CA THR A 49 21.27 16.48 -40.69
C THR A 49 20.41 17.57 -40.03
N TYR A 50 21.03 18.45 -39.22
CA TYR A 50 20.84 19.90 -39.35
C TYR A 50 22.00 20.69 -38.68
N ARG A 51 22.29 21.86 -39.25
CA ARG A 51 23.54 22.64 -39.17
C ARG A 51 23.89 23.25 -37.80
N HIS A 52 25.18 23.18 -37.44
CA HIS A 52 25.92 24.18 -36.66
C HIS A 52 26.52 25.27 -37.59
N PRO A 53 26.87 26.43 -37.05
CA PRO A 53 28.27 26.71 -36.69
C PRO A 53 28.34 27.32 -35.27
N SER A 54 29.42 27.50 -34.53
CA SER A 54 30.88 27.31 -34.54
C SER A 54 31.25 27.92 -33.16
N THR A 55 32.04 27.37 -32.26
CA THR A 55 33.51 27.33 -32.15
C THR A 55 33.80 27.52 -30.65
N SER A 56 34.63 26.66 -30.07
CA SER A 56 35.26 26.76 -28.74
C SER A 56 36.23 27.99 -28.66
N PRO A 57 37.04 28.23 -27.59
CA PRO A 57 37.21 27.52 -26.30
C PRO A 57 37.44 28.43 -25.06
N SER A 58 37.75 27.80 -23.90
CA SER A 58 38.48 28.36 -22.72
C SER A 58 37.68 29.37 -21.86
N SER A 59 37.87 29.57 -20.56
CA SER A 59 38.77 29.10 -19.50
C SER A 59 38.20 29.60 -18.15
N THR A 60 38.79 29.10 -17.06
CA THR A 60 39.08 29.82 -15.79
C THR A 60 37.97 30.16 -14.79
N ALA A 61 38.32 29.84 -13.54
CA ALA A 61 37.70 30.18 -12.28
C ALA A 61 37.58 31.69 -12.01
N TYR A 62 36.59 32.06 -11.20
CA TYR A 62 36.55 33.18 -10.24
C TYR A 62 35.50 32.79 -9.19
N ASP A 63 35.81 32.63 -7.90
CA ASP A 63 36.23 33.60 -6.88
C ASP A 63 35.35 34.87 -6.78
N GLU A 64 34.58 34.84 -5.70
CA GLU A 64 34.08 35.88 -4.82
C GLU A 64 34.51 37.34 -5.13
N LEU A 65 33.53 38.24 -5.30
CA LEU A 65 33.66 39.64 -4.92
C LEU A 65 32.29 40.22 -4.55
N LYS A 66 32.19 40.64 -3.28
CA LYS A 66 31.15 41.50 -2.72
C LYS A 66 31.19 42.89 -3.39
N ALA A 67 30.02 43.53 -3.47
CA ALA A 67 29.69 44.90 -2.99
C ALA A 67 28.50 45.48 -3.82
N PRO A 68 27.89 46.64 -3.46
CA PRO A 68 26.46 46.68 -3.12
C PRO A 68 25.63 47.63 -4.00
N GLY A 69 24.31 47.54 -3.83
CA GLY A 69 23.38 48.67 -3.86
C GLY A 69 23.32 49.54 -5.12
N LEU A 70 22.26 49.37 -5.91
CA LEU A 70 21.73 50.44 -6.75
C LEU A 70 20.20 50.39 -6.76
N GLN A 71 19.60 51.48 -6.28
CA GLN A 71 18.21 51.85 -6.50
C GLN A 71 17.96 52.01 -8.00
N ALA A 72 16.83 51.49 -8.48
CA ALA A 72 16.22 51.96 -9.72
C ALA A 72 14.69 51.94 -9.56
N SER A 73 14.14 53.15 -9.49
CA SER A 73 12.74 53.48 -9.72
C SER A 73 12.31 53.11 -11.14
N LEU A 74 11.10 52.58 -11.34
CA LEU A 74 10.33 52.70 -12.58
C LEU A 74 8.81 52.55 -12.26
N PRO A 75 7.91 52.98 -13.17
CA PRO A 75 6.80 53.85 -12.85
C PRO A 75 5.44 53.14 -12.81
N GLY A 76 4.47 53.84 -12.22
CA GLY A 76 3.09 53.40 -12.14
C GLY A 76 2.40 53.32 -13.50
N SER A 77 1.40 52.43 -13.57
CA SER A 77 0.19 52.67 -14.34
C SER A 77 -0.97 51.94 -13.67
N ASN A 78 -2.11 52.63 -13.70
CA ASN A 78 -3.38 52.32 -13.06
C ASN A 78 -3.98 51.01 -13.60
N GLN A 79 -4.73 50.30 -12.75
CA GLN A 79 -6.16 50.09 -12.95
C GLN A 79 -6.88 49.81 -11.63
N GLN A 80 -7.94 50.58 -11.42
CA GLN A 80 -8.90 50.51 -10.33
C GLN A 80 -9.81 49.29 -10.48
N GLY A 81 -10.07 48.60 -9.37
CA GLY A 81 -11.15 47.63 -9.21
C GLY A 81 -11.68 47.73 -7.79
N THR A 82 -12.63 48.63 -7.59
CA THR A 82 -13.35 48.93 -6.36
C THR A 82 -14.19 47.73 -5.89
N TRP A 83 -14.01 47.28 -4.66
CA TRP A 83 -15.04 46.56 -3.91
C TRP A 83 -15.30 47.27 -2.58
N HIS A 84 -16.58 47.62 -2.40
CA HIS A 84 -17.10 48.33 -1.25
C HIS A 84 -16.97 47.50 0.03
N SER A 85 -16.33 48.11 1.02
CA SER A 85 -16.45 47.80 2.44
C SER A 85 -17.81 48.26 2.93
N GLN A 86 -18.57 47.39 3.59
CA GLN A 86 -19.72 47.82 4.37
C GLN A 86 -19.83 47.06 5.71
N ASP A 87 -19.70 47.87 6.75
CA ASP A 87 -20.28 47.84 8.10
C ASP A 87 -19.82 46.79 9.13
N GLN A 88 -19.03 47.33 10.07
CA GLN A 88 -18.87 46.93 11.47
C GLN A 88 -20.21 46.71 12.18
N TYR A 89 -20.30 45.64 12.97
CA TYR A 89 -21.11 45.64 14.18
C TYR A 89 -20.25 45.19 15.36
N ASP A 90 -20.03 46.12 16.28
CA ASP A 90 -19.57 45.87 17.64
C ASP A 90 -20.73 45.25 18.43
N ILE A 91 -20.53 44.05 19.00
CA ILE A 91 -21.39 43.50 20.05
C ILE A 91 -20.50 43.08 21.22
N ALA A 92 -20.66 43.78 22.33
CA ALA A 92 -20.03 43.49 23.62
C ALA A 92 -20.62 42.20 24.24
N PRO A 93 -19.86 41.50 25.11
CA PRO A 93 -20.34 40.26 25.72
C PRO A 93 -21.26 40.54 26.91
N GLU A 94 -22.51 40.11 26.80
CA GLU A 94 -23.47 40.08 27.91
C GLU A 94 -23.25 38.83 28.78
N LYS A 95 -23.12 39.03 30.09
CA LYS A 95 -23.00 37.99 31.11
C LYS A 95 -24.27 37.14 31.16
N ALA A 96 -24.16 35.85 30.83
CA ALA A 96 -25.20 34.88 31.17
C ALA A 96 -25.08 34.49 32.65
N THR A 97 -26.14 34.81 33.40
CA THR A 97 -26.33 34.45 34.80
C THR A 97 -27.05 33.10 34.84
N TYR A 98 -26.54 32.14 35.61
CA TYR A 98 -27.22 30.88 35.89
C TYR A 98 -28.47 31.14 36.74
N SER A 99 -29.60 30.53 36.35
CA SER A 99 -30.74 30.32 37.23
C SER A 99 -31.29 28.91 37.04
N GLU A 100 -31.19 28.14 38.12
CA GLU A 100 -31.84 26.86 38.36
C GLU A 100 -33.37 26.96 38.33
N HIS A 101 -33.99 25.78 38.25
CA HIS A 101 -35.41 25.44 38.27
C HIS A 101 -36.12 25.46 36.91
N HIS A 102 -36.46 24.26 36.42
CA HIS A 102 -37.84 23.78 36.52
C HIS A 102 -37.94 22.26 36.31
N THR A 103 -38.78 21.70 37.17
CA THR A 103 -39.36 20.36 37.24
C THR A 103 -39.88 19.81 35.91
N ALA A 104 -39.63 18.52 35.68
CA ALA A 104 -40.24 17.71 34.64
C ALA A 104 -41.74 17.51 34.87
N PRO A 105 -42.55 17.48 33.81
CA PRO A 105 -43.77 16.69 33.79
C PRO A 105 -43.62 15.48 32.86
N GLU A 106 -43.94 14.31 33.39
CA GLU A 106 -44.34 13.15 32.61
C GLU A 106 -45.47 13.55 31.65
N SER A 107 -45.32 13.24 30.37
CA SER A 107 -46.47 13.14 29.48
C SER A 107 -46.36 11.88 28.61
N VAL A 108 -47.24 10.95 28.97
CA VAL A 108 -47.72 9.84 28.16
C VAL A 108 -48.31 10.40 26.87
N TRP A 109 -47.75 10.02 25.72
CA TRP A 109 -48.43 10.09 24.43
C TRP A 109 -48.21 8.80 23.67
N GLY A 110 -49.24 7.95 23.70
CA GLY A 110 -49.48 7.01 22.63
C GLY A 110 -50.11 7.74 21.46
N SER A 111 -49.63 7.44 20.25
CA SER A 111 -50.41 7.56 19.03
C SER A 111 -49.94 6.50 18.06
N GLN A 112 -50.73 5.44 17.97
CA GLN A 112 -50.73 4.48 16.87
C GLN A 112 -51.04 5.23 15.58
N THR A 113 -50.13 5.19 14.61
CA THR A 113 -50.47 5.39 13.21
C THR A 113 -50.60 4.01 12.56
N ALA A 114 -51.84 3.71 12.18
CA ALA A 114 -52.20 2.55 11.38
C ALA A 114 -51.53 2.63 10.02
N TYR A 115 -50.78 1.59 9.65
CA TYR A 115 -50.45 1.32 8.26
C TYR A 115 -51.52 0.39 7.68
N ASP A 116 -52.08 0.86 6.57
CA ASP A 116 -53.06 0.20 5.73
C ASP A 116 -52.56 -1.17 5.26
N THR A 117 -53.49 -2.11 5.22
CA THR A 117 -53.30 -3.52 4.92
C THR A 117 -53.13 -3.71 3.41
N ALA A 118 -51.94 -4.08 2.96
CA ALA A 118 -51.74 -4.60 1.60
C ALA A 118 -52.17 -6.09 1.54
N PRO A 119 -52.80 -6.54 0.44
CA PRO A 119 -53.36 -7.89 0.37
C PRO A 119 -52.27 -8.97 0.28
N GLU A 120 -52.40 -10.02 1.09
CA GLU A 120 -51.62 -11.25 1.02
C GLU A 120 -51.75 -11.90 -0.37
N THR A 121 -50.68 -11.84 -1.15
CA THR A 121 -50.48 -12.76 -2.28
C THR A 121 -49.82 -14.03 -1.76
N HIS A 122 -50.60 -15.10 -1.65
CA HIS A 122 -50.09 -16.46 -1.48
C HIS A 122 -49.17 -16.82 -2.66
N TYR A 123 -47.86 -16.82 -2.43
CA TYR A 123 -46.89 -17.45 -3.32
C TYR A 123 -46.86 -18.95 -3.03
N ALA A 124 -47.32 -19.74 -4.00
CA ALA A 124 -47.06 -21.17 -4.03
C ALA A 124 -45.54 -21.42 -4.27
N PRO A 125 -44.92 -22.40 -3.60
CA PRO A 125 -43.52 -22.73 -3.83
C PRO A 125 -43.35 -23.38 -5.21
N THR A 126 -42.78 -22.64 -6.16
CA THR A 126 -42.34 -23.21 -7.44
C THR A 126 -40.97 -23.86 -7.28
N ASN A 127 -40.89 -25.12 -7.70
CA ASN A 127 -39.70 -25.99 -7.73
C ASN A 127 -38.57 -25.44 -8.63
N ALA A 128 -37.84 -24.42 -8.18
CA ALA A 128 -36.63 -23.92 -8.86
C ALA A 128 -35.38 -24.75 -8.56
N MET A 129 -35.39 -25.64 -7.56
CA MET A 129 -34.20 -26.37 -7.12
C MET A 129 -33.83 -27.58 -8.01
N SER A 130 -34.74 -28.06 -8.86
CA SER A 130 -34.50 -29.21 -9.76
C SER A 130 -33.82 -28.85 -11.08
N GLN A 131 -33.81 -27.57 -11.49
CA GLN A 131 -33.11 -27.14 -12.71
C GLN A 131 -31.62 -26.80 -12.49
N TYR A 132 -31.20 -26.44 -11.26
CA TYR A 132 -29.79 -26.14 -10.95
C TYR A 132 -28.89 -27.38 -10.89
N VAL A 133 -29.43 -28.56 -10.57
CA VAL A 133 -28.65 -29.81 -10.50
C VAL A 133 -28.31 -30.34 -11.90
N ALA A 134 -29.16 -30.08 -12.91
CA ALA A 134 -28.94 -30.54 -14.27
C ALA A 134 -27.92 -29.69 -15.05
N THR A 135 -27.84 -28.37 -14.79
CA THR A 135 -26.85 -27.48 -15.44
C THR A 135 -25.47 -27.57 -14.80
N ALA A 136 -25.38 -27.84 -13.48
CA ALA A 136 -24.10 -28.04 -12.80
C ALA A 136 -23.36 -29.32 -13.26
N ALA A 137 -24.10 -30.37 -13.64
CA ALA A 137 -23.51 -31.62 -14.14
C ALA A 137 -22.92 -31.49 -15.56
N ALA A 138 -23.48 -30.60 -16.40
CA ALA A 138 -22.97 -30.36 -17.75
C ALA A 138 -21.67 -29.52 -17.75
N GLY A 139 -21.56 -28.51 -16.88
CA GLY A 139 -20.36 -27.68 -16.77
C GLY A 139 -19.13 -28.40 -16.17
N ALA A 140 -19.35 -29.42 -15.33
CA ALA A 140 -18.27 -30.18 -14.71
C ALA A 140 -17.46 -31.02 -15.73
N GLN A 141 -18.10 -31.52 -16.80
CA GLN A 141 -17.41 -32.33 -17.81
C GLN A 141 -16.54 -31.49 -18.76
N ASP A 142 -16.94 -30.26 -19.07
CA ASP A 142 -16.16 -29.35 -19.92
C ASP A 142 -14.96 -28.76 -19.17
N ALA A 143 -15.10 -28.49 -17.86
CA ALA A 143 -13.98 -28.08 -17.01
C ALA A 143 -12.90 -29.16 -16.87
N GLU A 144 -13.28 -30.44 -16.81
CA GLU A 144 -12.31 -31.54 -16.70
C GLU A 144 -11.56 -31.79 -18.03
N ARG A 145 -12.22 -31.61 -19.18
CA ARG A 145 -11.55 -31.65 -20.50
C ARG A 145 -10.53 -30.52 -20.68
N ALA A 146 -10.83 -29.31 -20.21
CA ALA A 146 -9.91 -28.17 -20.27
C ALA A 146 -8.66 -28.38 -19.37
N ARG A 147 -8.84 -28.97 -18.17
CA ARG A 147 -7.74 -29.25 -17.23
C ARG A 147 -6.77 -30.32 -17.75
N ARG A 148 -7.27 -31.34 -18.46
CA ARG A 148 -6.43 -32.39 -19.07
C ARG A 148 -5.57 -31.86 -20.23
N ARG A 149 -6.06 -30.86 -20.99
CA ARG A 149 -5.29 -30.27 -22.11
C ARG A 149 -4.13 -29.39 -21.62
N LYS A 150 -4.33 -28.61 -20.55
CA LYS A 150 -3.26 -27.79 -19.94
C LYS A 150 -2.13 -28.64 -19.33
N ARG A 151 -2.47 -29.78 -18.72
CA ARG A 151 -1.46 -30.68 -18.12
C ARG A 151 -0.55 -31.34 -19.17
N ARG A 152 -1.07 -31.66 -20.36
CA ARG A 152 -0.24 -32.18 -21.47
C ARG A 152 0.71 -31.12 -22.04
N ILE A 153 0.28 -29.87 -22.17
CA ILE A 153 1.13 -28.78 -22.67
C ILE A 153 2.26 -28.51 -21.67
N PHE A 154 1.98 -28.53 -20.36
CA PHE A 154 3.01 -28.34 -19.34
C PHE A 154 4.05 -29.48 -19.36
N CYS A 155 3.63 -30.74 -19.47
CA CYS A 155 4.55 -31.89 -19.55
C CYS A 155 5.48 -31.83 -20.78
N ILE A 156 5.00 -31.35 -21.93
CA ILE A 156 5.84 -31.19 -23.13
C ILE A 156 6.87 -30.08 -22.91
N GLY A 157 6.47 -28.94 -22.32
CA GLY A 157 7.36 -27.83 -22.01
C GLY A 157 8.49 -28.21 -21.04
N THR A 158 8.17 -28.97 -19.99
CA THR A 158 9.17 -29.42 -19.01
C THR A 158 10.22 -30.34 -19.64
N THR A 159 9.80 -31.26 -20.51
CA THR A 159 10.74 -32.17 -21.19
C THR A 159 11.72 -31.42 -22.09
N ILE A 160 11.24 -30.43 -22.87
CA ILE A 160 12.10 -29.60 -23.72
C ILE A 160 13.11 -28.81 -22.88
N PHE A 161 12.67 -28.22 -21.77
CA PHE A 161 13.54 -27.46 -20.88
C PHE A 161 14.67 -28.32 -20.27
N VAL A 162 14.35 -29.55 -19.84
CA VAL A 162 15.37 -30.49 -19.30
C VAL A 162 16.41 -30.86 -20.36
N VAL A 163 16.02 -31.05 -21.63
CA VAL A 163 16.96 -31.34 -22.72
C VAL A 163 17.90 -30.16 -22.99
N ILE A 164 17.39 -28.92 -22.95
CA ILE A 164 18.22 -27.71 -23.15
C ILE A 164 19.24 -27.55 -22.00
N VAL A 165 18.81 -27.75 -20.75
CA VAL A 165 19.70 -27.66 -19.59
C VAL A 165 20.79 -28.74 -19.63
N LEU A 166 20.45 -29.98 -20.00
CA LEU A 166 21.45 -31.04 -20.16
C LEU A 166 22.46 -30.74 -21.28
N GLY A 167 22.02 -30.14 -22.39
CA GLY A 167 22.91 -29.68 -23.47
C GLY A 167 23.87 -28.57 -23.02
N ALA A 168 23.37 -27.59 -22.27
CA ALA A 168 24.18 -26.48 -21.75
C ALA A 168 25.20 -26.94 -20.69
N VAL A 169 24.80 -27.85 -19.79
CA VAL A 169 25.69 -28.40 -18.76
C VAL A 169 26.79 -29.26 -19.38
N LEU A 170 26.50 -30.06 -20.40
CA LEU A 170 27.53 -30.85 -21.09
C LEU A 170 28.49 -29.98 -21.92
N GLY A 171 28.07 -28.81 -22.41
CA GLY A 171 28.95 -27.85 -23.10
C GLY A 171 29.92 -27.12 -22.17
N GLY A 172 29.55 -26.87 -20.92
CA GLY A 172 30.37 -26.13 -19.95
C GLY A 172 31.53 -26.91 -19.32
N VAL A 173 31.46 -28.24 -19.28
CA VAL A 173 32.43 -29.07 -18.53
C VAL A 173 33.69 -29.41 -19.36
N LEU A 174 33.68 -29.17 -20.68
CA LEU A 174 34.83 -29.43 -21.56
C LEU A 174 35.62 -28.16 -21.98
N GLY A 175 35.16 -26.95 -21.63
CA GLY A 175 35.79 -25.68 -22.04
C GLY A 175 36.82 -25.09 -21.06
N SER A 176 36.92 -25.60 -19.84
CA SER A 176 37.59 -24.91 -18.74
C SER A 176 39.01 -25.41 -18.46
N ARG A 177 39.84 -25.58 -19.49
CA ARG A 177 41.28 -25.83 -19.32
C ARG A 177 42.11 -25.17 -20.42
N SER A 178 42.28 -23.86 -20.32
CA SER A 178 43.48 -23.17 -20.83
C SER A 178 43.53 -21.71 -20.37
N ALA A 179 44.74 -21.27 -20.00
CA ALA A 179 45.18 -19.92 -19.62
C ALA A 179 44.81 -19.46 -18.19
N ARG A 180 45.70 -18.88 -17.37
CA ARG A 180 47.10 -18.43 -17.58
C ARG A 180 47.79 -18.20 -16.22
N ASN A 181 49.08 -18.47 -16.21
CA ASN A 181 50.10 -18.02 -15.24
C ASN A 181 50.26 -16.50 -15.22
N SER A 182 50.55 -15.92 -14.03
CA SER A 182 51.70 -15.01 -13.81
C SER A 182 51.79 -14.52 -12.34
N THR A 183 52.77 -15.06 -11.62
CA THR A 183 53.85 -14.41 -10.82
C THR A 183 54.02 -12.88 -11.02
N SER A 184 54.34 -11.97 -10.07
CA SER A 184 55.14 -11.95 -8.81
C SER A 184 54.84 -10.65 -7.97
N PRO A 185 55.72 -10.04 -7.11
CA PRO A 185 55.56 -10.01 -5.65
C PRO A 185 55.72 -8.62 -4.93
N SER A 186 55.54 -8.63 -3.61
CA SER A 186 56.20 -7.82 -2.54
C SER A 186 56.15 -6.27 -2.53
N SER A 187 55.78 -5.68 -1.38
CA SER A 187 56.68 -4.87 -0.53
C SER A 187 56.02 -4.25 0.73
N ASN A 188 56.81 -4.22 1.80
CA ASN A 188 56.58 -3.67 3.15
C ASN A 188 56.68 -2.13 3.23
N SER A 189 56.08 -1.52 4.28
CA SER A 189 56.68 -0.57 5.26
C SER A 189 55.56 0.14 6.07
N THR A 190 55.47 0.05 7.41
CA THR A 190 56.03 0.96 8.47
C THR A 190 55.95 2.45 8.09
N THR A 191 55.45 3.43 8.89
CA THR A 191 55.84 3.81 10.27
C THR A 191 55.00 5.01 10.78
N SER A 192 54.77 5.06 12.10
CA SER A 192 54.56 6.15 13.07
C SER A 192 54.41 7.65 12.72
N GLY A 193 53.46 8.32 13.41
CA GLY A 193 53.73 9.42 14.37
C GLY A 193 53.49 10.90 13.95
N ALA A 194 52.57 11.59 14.65
CA ALA A 194 52.79 12.86 15.39
C ALA A 194 51.50 13.70 15.63
N SER A 195 51.26 14.04 16.91
CA SER A 195 50.52 15.23 17.42
C SER A 195 51.52 16.41 17.54
N PRO A 196 51.15 17.73 17.61
CA PRO A 196 50.26 18.30 18.64
C PRO A 196 49.44 19.61 18.33
N THR A 197 48.42 19.84 19.17
CA THR A 197 47.96 21.07 19.87
C THR A 197 47.84 22.45 19.17
N ALA A 198 46.66 23.09 19.22
CA ALA A 198 46.38 24.31 20.02
C ALA A 198 45.01 24.98 19.76
N SER A 199 44.27 25.18 20.87
CA SER A 199 43.54 26.38 21.33
C SER A 199 42.71 27.24 20.38
N GLY A 200 41.39 27.24 20.60
CA GLY A 200 40.44 28.26 20.14
C GLY A 200 39.19 28.28 21.01
N SER A 201 39.24 29.05 22.11
CA SER A 201 38.13 29.32 23.02
C SER A 201 37.10 30.23 22.34
N GLY A 202 35.88 29.73 22.21
CA GLY A 202 34.74 30.47 21.67
C GLY A 202 33.45 29.73 22.03
N SER A 203 33.08 29.80 23.30
CA SER A 203 31.79 29.30 23.81
C SER A 203 30.67 30.22 23.30
N THR A 204 30.23 29.96 22.07
CA THR A 204 28.87 30.29 21.67
C THR A 204 27.98 29.20 22.27
N ASN A 205 27.04 29.61 23.12
CA ASN A 205 25.91 28.77 23.52
C ASN A 205 25.11 28.40 22.27
N THR A 206 25.54 27.37 21.57
CA THR A 206 24.76 26.71 20.54
C THR A 206 23.57 26.12 21.27
N ALA A 207 22.39 26.73 21.09
CA ALA A 207 21.14 26.17 21.55
C ALA A 207 21.14 24.68 21.18
N ALA A 208 21.01 23.82 22.19
CA ALA A 208 21.03 22.37 22.01
C ALA A 208 20.07 22.05 20.85
N ALA A 209 20.60 21.52 19.76
CA ALA A 209 19.80 21.13 18.61
C ALA A 209 18.68 20.25 19.14
N SER A 210 17.43 20.70 18.98
CA SER A 210 16.26 19.95 19.42
C SER A 210 16.39 18.53 18.89
N PRO A 211 16.21 17.48 19.73
CA PRO A 211 16.37 16.11 19.30
C PRO A 211 15.40 15.84 18.15
N THR A 212 15.94 15.81 16.94
CA THR A 212 15.25 15.49 15.69
C THR A 212 15.04 13.99 15.53
N SER A 213 15.55 13.20 16.50
CA SER A 213 15.43 11.75 16.55
C SER A 213 14.01 11.29 16.89
N ILE A 214 13.68 10.11 16.38
CA ILE A 214 12.42 9.42 16.65
C ILE A 214 12.33 9.01 18.13
N LYS A 215 11.12 9.05 18.69
CA LYS A 215 10.84 8.55 20.04
C LYS A 215 11.02 7.03 20.11
N SER A 216 11.46 6.50 21.25
CA SER A 216 11.45 5.05 21.46
C SER A 216 10.02 4.53 21.47
N ASN A 217 9.75 3.45 20.74
CA ASN A 217 8.41 2.93 20.43
C ASN A 217 7.45 3.99 19.87
N SER A 218 7.97 4.94 19.08
CA SER A 218 7.14 5.93 18.38
C SER A 218 6.08 5.24 17.54
N ARG A 219 4.87 5.80 17.58
CA ARG A 219 3.86 5.50 16.56
C ARG A 219 4.32 5.98 15.20
N MET A 220 4.04 5.21 14.17
CA MET A 220 4.49 5.44 12.81
C MET A 220 3.36 5.12 11.83
N THR A 221 3.29 5.89 10.75
CA THR A 221 2.43 5.55 9.62
C THR A 221 3.11 5.94 8.32
N VAL A 222 2.97 5.08 7.32
CA VAL A 222 3.52 5.34 5.99
C VAL A 222 2.39 5.36 4.97
N SER A 223 2.48 6.31 4.05
CA SER A 223 1.67 6.36 2.85
C SER A 223 2.56 6.64 1.65
N GLY A 224 2.10 6.26 0.48
CA GLY A 224 2.89 6.44 -0.72
C GLY A 224 2.06 6.25 -1.97
N TYR A 225 2.61 6.76 -3.05
CA TYR A 225 1.97 6.85 -4.34
C TYR A 225 2.97 6.53 -5.43
N ARG A 226 2.49 5.85 -6.46
CA ARG A 226 3.20 5.64 -7.71
C ARG A 226 2.52 6.41 -8.83
N ASN A 227 3.31 7.22 -9.54
CA ASN A 227 2.82 8.06 -10.63
C ASN A 227 2.11 7.25 -11.74
N SER A 228 1.34 7.95 -12.57
CA SER A 228 0.57 7.37 -13.68
C SER A 228 1.39 6.49 -14.64
N ARG A 229 2.67 6.84 -14.79
CA ARG A 229 3.60 6.14 -15.68
C ARG A 229 4.24 4.91 -15.03
N MET A 230 3.95 4.67 -13.76
CA MET A 230 4.54 3.62 -12.93
C MET A 230 6.07 3.68 -12.77
N THR A 231 6.71 4.76 -13.22
CA THR A 231 8.17 4.92 -13.22
C THR A 231 8.69 5.56 -11.95
N ASN A 232 7.88 6.40 -11.31
CA ASN A 232 8.29 7.15 -10.13
C ASN A 232 7.33 6.91 -8.97
N PHE A 233 7.89 6.97 -7.78
CA PHE A 233 7.09 6.93 -6.55
C PHE A 233 7.56 7.98 -5.56
N THR A 234 6.63 8.34 -4.67
CA THR A 234 6.89 9.11 -3.47
C THR A 234 6.26 8.37 -2.29
N GLN A 235 6.98 8.28 -1.19
CA GLN A 235 6.45 7.78 0.08
C GLN A 235 6.81 8.74 1.20
N ARG A 236 5.92 8.83 2.18
CA ARG A 236 6.03 9.68 3.34
C ARG A 236 5.83 8.85 4.59
N LEU A 237 6.82 8.85 5.47
CA LEU A 237 6.76 8.22 6.78
C LEU A 237 6.54 9.29 7.84
N PHE A 238 5.43 9.23 8.55
CA PHE A 238 5.12 10.08 9.70
C PHE A 238 5.48 9.37 11.01
N PHE A 239 5.96 10.12 11.99
CA PHE A 239 6.33 9.61 13.31
C PHE A 239 6.29 10.71 14.39
N GLN A 240 6.36 10.31 15.66
CA GLN A 240 6.56 11.22 16.80
C GLN A 240 8.04 11.26 17.20
N GLY A 241 8.58 12.47 17.36
CA GLY A 241 9.92 12.63 17.95
C GLY A 241 9.90 12.56 19.47
N GLN A 242 11.08 12.64 20.09
CA GLN A 242 11.25 12.57 21.55
C GLN A 242 10.49 13.66 22.34
N ASP A 243 10.17 14.77 21.68
CA ASP A 243 9.36 15.89 22.19
C ASP A 243 7.85 15.70 21.97
N ASN A 244 7.42 14.53 21.50
CA ASN A 244 6.04 14.20 21.11
C ASN A 244 5.47 15.03 19.95
N VAL A 245 6.31 15.80 19.25
CA VAL A 245 5.89 16.56 18.05
C VAL A 245 5.88 15.62 16.85
N LEU A 246 4.86 15.75 15.99
CA LEU A 246 4.79 14.99 14.74
C LEU A 246 5.84 15.48 13.75
N ARG A 247 6.46 14.53 13.07
CA ARG A 247 7.44 14.74 12.01
C ARG A 247 7.11 13.84 10.83
N TYR A 248 7.67 14.17 9.68
CA TYR A 248 7.71 13.23 8.56
C TYR A 248 9.04 13.29 7.81
N VAL A 249 9.34 12.21 7.08
CA VAL A 249 10.42 12.14 6.08
C VAL A 249 9.85 11.60 4.77
N ASP A 250 10.39 12.08 3.66
CA ASP A 250 10.01 11.66 2.30
C ASP A 250 11.10 10.82 1.65
N LYS A 251 10.71 9.89 0.80
CA LYS A 251 11.61 9.20 -0.14
C LYS A 251 10.96 9.16 -1.51
N THR A 252 11.75 9.49 -2.53
CA THR A 252 11.33 9.44 -3.93
C THR A 252 12.22 8.48 -4.72
N SER A 253 11.67 7.86 -5.76
CA SER A 253 12.40 6.89 -6.60
C SER A 253 13.66 7.45 -7.29
N GLY A 254 13.70 8.77 -7.53
CA GLY A 254 14.84 9.46 -8.15
C GLY A 254 15.89 9.99 -7.14
N GLY A 255 15.60 9.95 -5.85
CA GLY A 255 16.50 10.41 -4.79
C GLY A 255 17.45 9.31 -4.32
N SER A 256 18.62 9.70 -3.82
CA SER A 256 19.61 8.78 -3.23
C SER A 256 19.29 8.33 -1.80
N GLY A 257 18.21 8.83 -1.19
CA GLY A 257 17.86 8.52 0.20
C GLY A 257 16.59 9.21 0.69
N TRP A 258 16.36 9.10 2.00
CA TRP A 258 15.31 9.81 2.72
C TRP A 258 15.66 11.30 2.87
N SER A 259 14.65 12.16 2.89
CA SER A 259 14.80 13.60 3.19
C SER A 259 15.17 13.83 4.65
N GLU A 260 15.62 15.05 4.96
CA GLU A 260 15.66 15.52 6.35
C GLU A 260 14.24 15.53 6.97
N PRO A 261 14.11 15.28 8.28
CA PRO A 261 12.81 15.35 8.95
C PRO A 261 12.19 16.75 8.91
N VAL A 262 10.92 16.82 8.55
CA VAL A 262 10.10 18.03 8.65
C VAL A 262 9.29 17.98 9.93
N VAL A 263 9.39 19.03 10.75
CA VAL A 263 8.63 19.16 12.01
C VAL A 263 7.28 19.84 11.76
N LEU A 264 6.20 19.23 12.25
CA LEU A 264 4.84 19.76 12.18
C LEU A 264 4.53 20.59 13.44
N ASP A 265 5.13 21.77 13.53
CA ASP A 265 5.01 22.72 14.65
C ASP A 265 3.84 23.71 14.52
N THR A 266 3.03 23.57 13.47
CA THR A 266 1.89 24.45 13.14
C THR A 266 0.54 23.74 13.26
N LEU A 267 0.51 22.56 13.87
CA LEU A 267 -0.72 21.81 14.09
C LEU A 267 -1.71 22.63 14.93
N ALA A 268 -2.96 22.71 14.46
CA ALA A 268 -4.03 23.40 15.18
C ALA A 268 -4.38 22.73 16.52
N TYR A 269 -4.09 21.44 16.64
CA TYR A 269 -4.36 20.61 17.81
C TYR A 269 -3.12 19.83 18.21
N GLU A 270 -2.84 19.77 19.50
CA GLU A 270 -1.68 19.06 20.04
C GLU A 270 -1.88 17.53 19.93
N PRO A 271 -0.96 16.80 19.28
CA PRO A 271 -1.02 15.34 19.20
C PRO A 271 -0.97 14.68 20.58
N MET A 272 -1.72 13.60 20.75
CA MET A 272 -1.61 12.74 21.92
C MET A 272 -0.23 12.08 21.97
N THR A 273 0.42 12.17 23.12
CA THR A 273 1.65 11.42 23.44
C THR A 273 1.43 9.92 23.22
N ASP A 274 2.24 9.30 22.37
CA ASP A 274 2.12 7.88 21.99
C ASP A 274 0.77 7.50 21.33
N GLY A 275 0.04 8.52 20.87
CA GLY A 275 -1.23 8.39 20.18
C GLY A 275 -1.09 7.74 18.80
N PRO A 276 -2.08 6.95 18.37
CA PRO A 276 -2.06 6.27 17.09
C PRO A 276 -1.98 7.27 15.94
N LEU A 277 -1.25 6.87 14.89
CA LEU A 277 -1.14 7.60 13.64
C LEU A 277 -1.68 6.74 12.51
N ALA A 278 -2.37 7.37 11.58
CA ALA A 278 -2.72 6.77 10.30
C ALA A 278 -2.45 7.78 9.20
N SER A 279 -2.21 7.32 7.98
CA SER A 279 -2.00 8.21 6.85
C SER A 279 -2.66 7.64 5.62
N ILE A 280 -2.96 8.52 4.68
CA ILE A 280 -3.40 8.15 3.34
C ILE A 280 -2.65 8.99 2.30
N ALA A 281 -2.48 8.41 1.12
CA ALA A 281 -2.16 9.14 -0.10
C ALA A 281 -3.42 9.17 -0.96
N MET A 282 -3.81 10.36 -1.43
CA MET A 282 -4.99 10.59 -2.25
C MET A 282 -4.60 11.24 -3.56
N ILE A 283 -5.44 11.08 -4.57
CA ILE A 283 -5.17 11.61 -5.90
C ILE A 283 -6.45 12.28 -6.38
N SER A 284 -6.38 13.58 -6.62
CA SER A 284 -7.49 14.36 -7.17
C SER A 284 -7.08 14.94 -8.53
N GLY A 285 -8.05 15.08 -9.44
CA GLY A 285 -7.89 15.97 -10.60
C GLY A 285 -6.94 15.55 -11.73
N GLY A 286 -6.51 14.29 -11.80
CA GLY A 286 -5.65 13.81 -12.90
C GLY A 286 -4.25 14.40 -12.93
N VAL A 287 -3.81 14.98 -11.81
CA VAL A 287 -2.43 15.40 -11.59
C VAL A 287 -1.60 14.24 -11.04
N ASP A 288 -0.36 14.13 -11.51
CA ASP A 288 0.65 13.16 -11.06
C ASP A 288 1.22 13.50 -9.66
N ASN A 289 0.48 14.28 -8.87
CA ASN A 289 0.92 14.84 -7.60
C ASN A 289 -0.07 14.42 -6.49
N PRO A 290 0.32 13.51 -5.58
CA PRO A 290 -0.57 13.00 -4.56
C PRO A 290 -0.75 14.02 -3.44
N PHE A 291 -1.96 14.09 -2.90
CA PHE A 291 -2.22 14.70 -1.61
C PHE A 291 -1.87 13.68 -0.53
N PHE A 292 -1.25 14.12 0.56
CA PHE A 292 -1.08 13.29 1.74
C PHE A 292 -2.00 13.78 2.85
N SER A 293 -2.49 12.87 3.68
CA SER A 293 -3.08 13.22 4.96
C SER A 293 -2.49 12.35 6.04
N VAL A 294 -2.27 12.95 7.21
CA VAL A 294 -2.02 12.22 8.44
C VAL A 294 -3.19 12.46 9.39
N PHE A 295 -3.69 11.37 9.96
CA PHE A 295 -4.68 11.36 11.00
C PHE A 295 -4.01 11.01 12.32
N TYR A 296 -4.37 11.73 13.37
CA TYR A 296 -3.85 11.53 14.71
C TYR A 296 -4.96 11.78 15.74
N LEU A 297 -4.77 11.25 16.95
CA LEU A 297 -5.60 11.66 18.09
C LEU A 297 -4.98 12.87 18.75
N ASP A 298 -5.79 13.88 19.09
CA ASP A 298 -5.37 14.93 20.00
C ASP A 298 -5.39 14.45 21.47
N LYS A 299 -4.92 15.30 22.38
CA LYS A 299 -4.89 15.01 23.83
C LYS A 299 -6.25 14.63 24.45
N ASP A 300 -7.35 14.98 23.80
CA ASP A 300 -8.73 14.71 24.25
C ASP A 300 -9.36 13.50 23.53
N SER A 301 -8.52 12.75 22.81
CA SER A 301 -8.85 11.57 22.01
C SER A 301 -9.71 11.86 20.78
N TYR A 302 -9.80 13.12 20.33
CA TYR A 302 -10.50 13.43 19.08
C TYR A 302 -9.61 13.17 17.87
N ILE A 303 -10.21 12.62 16.82
CA ILE A 303 -9.54 12.43 15.54
C ILE A 303 -9.32 13.79 14.89
N ARG A 304 -8.07 14.04 14.50
CA ARG A 304 -7.64 15.21 13.76
C ARG A 304 -7.03 14.78 12.44
N GLN A 305 -7.20 15.62 11.42
CA GLN A 305 -6.55 15.49 10.13
C GLN A 305 -5.61 16.68 9.91
N TRP A 306 -4.45 16.36 9.35
CA TRP A 306 -3.55 17.33 8.78
C TRP A 306 -3.28 16.96 7.32
N PHE A 307 -3.48 17.93 6.43
CA PHE A 307 -3.54 17.75 4.98
C PHE A 307 -2.33 18.39 4.31
N PHE A 308 -1.80 17.73 3.29
CA PHE A 308 -0.67 18.22 2.50
C PHE A 308 -1.12 18.32 1.05
N ASP A 309 -1.40 19.56 0.67
CA ASP A 309 -1.66 19.93 -0.71
C ASP A 309 -0.33 20.30 -1.39
N PRO A 310 0.10 19.56 -2.42
CA PRO A 310 1.34 19.90 -3.08
C PRO A 310 1.24 21.20 -3.92
N ASP A 311 0.04 21.68 -4.25
CA ASP A 311 -0.19 22.91 -5.01
C ASP A 311 -0.17 24.16 -4.11
N GLU A 312 -0.43 24.02 -2.81
CA GLU A 312 -0.33 25.13 -1.85
C GLU A 312 1.11 25.52 -1.51
N GLY A 313 2.08 24.66 -1.84
CA GLY A 313 3.51 24.90 -1.57
C GLY A 313 3.88 24.87 -0.08
N SER A 314 2.94 24.59 0.83
CA SER A 314 3.21 24.43 2.25
C SER A 314 3.84 23.07 2.52
N LEU A 315 5.15 23.05 2.74
CA LEU A 315 5.84 21.85 3.25
C LEU A 315 5.25 21.38 4.60
N LYS A 316 4.75 22.31 5.40
CA LYS A 316 4.17 22.00 6.70
C LYS A 316 2.71 21.58 6.64
N GLY A 317 2.07 21.57 5.47
CA GLY A 317 0.65 21.24 5.31
C GLY A 317 -0.30 22.30 5.90
N ILE A 318 -1.57 21.93 6.00
CA ILE A 318 -2.69 22.73 6.51
C ILE A 318 -3.67 21.86 7.30
N THR A 319 -4.63 22.51 7.97
CA THR A 319 -5.73 21.82 8.66
C THR A 319 -6.62 21.09 7.65
N GLY A 320 -6.91 19.80 7.90
CA GLY A 320 -7.80 19.01 7.05
C GLY A 320 -9.28 19.14 7.41
N ASP A 321 -10.14 18.80 6.45
CA ASP A 321 -11.61 18.92 6.53
C ASP A 321 -12.24 18.07 7.65
N MET A 322 -11.58 17.01 8.11
CA MET A 322 -12.05 16.19 9.24
C MET A 322 -12.24 17.05 10.49
N ASN A 323 -11.45 18.12 10.65
CA ASN A 323 -11.48 18.96 11.85
C ASN A 323 -12.73 19.84 11.91
N GLY A 324 -13.47 20.00 10.81
CA GLY A 324 -14.76 20.68 10.75
C GLY A 324 -15.97 19.75 10.95
N GLN A 325 -15.75 18.44 11.04
CA GLN A 325 -16.81 17.46 11.26
C GLN A 325 -17.21 17.40 12.75
N PRO A 326 -18.40 16.86 13.08
CA PRO A 326 -18.73 16.51 14.46
C PRO A 326 -17.58 15.69 15.08
N PRO A 327 -17.05 16.10 16.26
CA PRO A 327 -15.87 15.46 16.83
C PRO A 327 -16.09 13.97 17.10
N ILE A 328 -15.18 13.13 16.61
CA ILE A 328 -15.20 11.67 16.84
C ILE A 328 -14.06 11.33 17.78
N LYS A 329 -14.38 10.62 18.88
CA LYS A 329 -13.39 10.09 19.80
C LYS A 329 -13.02 8.66 19.44
N ALA A 330 -11.73 8.34 19.51
CA ALA A 330 -11.22 7.00 19.26
C ALA A 330 -10.01 6.69 20.15
N GLN A 331 -9.63 5.42 20.22
CA GLN A 331 -8.41 4.93 20.86
C GLN A 331 -7.41 4.35 19.85
N LYS A 332 -7.88 3.97 18.66
CA LYS A 332 -7.05 3.50 17.53
C LYS A 332 -7.57 4.09 16.23
N ILE A 333 -6.64 4.31 15.30
CA ILE A 333 -6.93 4.74 13.93
C ILE A 333 -6.07 3.90 13.00
N ALA A 334 -6.67 3.43 11.92
CA ALA A 334 -5.98 2.95 10.74
C ALA A 334 -6.60 3.63 9.51
N ALA A 335 -5.83 3.83 8.45
CA ALA A 335 -6.37 4.43 7.25
C ALA A 335 -5.68 3.87 6.02
N HIS A 336 -6.47 3.73 4.97
CA HIS A 336 -6.06 3.45 3.60
C HIS A 336 -7.14 4.04 2.74
N ASP A 337 -6.80 4.95 1.84
CA ASP A 337 -7.79 5.70 1.07
C ASP A 337 -8.79 4.74 0.39
N PRO A 338 -10.10 5.07 0.33
CA PRO A 338 -10.80 6.19 0.99
C PRO A 338 -11.29 5.89 2.43
N TRP A 339 -10.85 4.82 3.07
CA TRP A 339 -11.35 4.38 4.37
C TRP A 339 -10.42 4.72 5.53
N ILE A 340 -11.00 5.29 6.57
CA ILE A 340 -10.39 5.48 7.87
C ILE A 340 -11.19 4.62 8.83
N ILE A 341 -10.52 3.75 9.56
CA ILE A 341 -11.13 2.83 10.52
C ILE A 341 -10.71 3.25 11.91
N THR A 342 -11.66 3.35 12.81
CA THR A 342 -11.41 3.75 14.19
C THR A 342 -11.91 2.67 15.13
N GLN A 343 -11.20 2.53 16.24
CA GLN A 343 -11.75 1.88 17.42
C GLN A 343 -12.24 2.97 18.36
N ASP A 344 -13.54 3.01 18.60
CA ASP A 344 -14.18 3.96 19.50
C ASP A 344 -13.81 3.61 20.96
N LEU A 345 -14.13 4.48 21.91
CA LEU A 345 -13.77 4.31 23.33
C LEU A 345 -14.53 3.18 24.04
N ASP A 346 -15.59 2.67 23.42
CA ASP A 346 -16.39 1.52 23.85
C ASP A 346 -15.99 0.21 23.12
N ASP A 347 -14.81 0.22 22.50
CA ASP A 347 -14.24 -0.89 21.72
C ASP A 347 -15.00 -1.27 20.44
N GLY A 348 -16.06 -0.53 20.12
CA GLY A 348 -16.75 -0.62 18.83
C GLY A 348 -15.84 -0.14 17.69
N LEU A 349 -15.99 -0.75 16.52
CA LEU A 349 -15.30 -0.30 15.32
C LEU A 349 -16.21 0.61 14.49
N ARG A 350 -15.62 1.65 13.90
CA ARG A 350 -16.31 2.59 13.01
C ARG A 350 -15.52 2.78 11.73
N VAL A 351 -16.25 2.86 10.63
CA VAL A 351 -15.73 3.21 9.30
C VAL A 351 -16.06 4.68 9.04
N ILE A 352 -15.05 5.46 8.67
CA ILE A 352 -15.18 6.81 8.15
C ILE A 352 -14.69 6.78 6.70
N TYR A 353 -15.57 7.18 5.79
CA TYR A 353 -15.36 7.14 4.35
C TYR A 353 -15.17 8.56 3.80
N HIS A 354 -14.06 8.78 3.10
CA HIS A 354 -13.80 10.01 2.37
C HIS A 354 -14.47 9.95 0.98
N SER A 355 -15.52 10.75 0.78
CA SER A 355 -16.38 10.67 -0.39
C SER A 355 -16.03 11.63 -1.53
N GLY A 356 -15.15 12.60 -1.28
CA GLY A 356 -14.91 13.73 -2.20
C GLY A 356 -16.13 14.62 -2.45
N SER A 357 -17.23 14.43 -1.71
CA SER A 357 -18.47 15.20 -1.80
C SER A 357 -18.65 16.13 -0.60
N SER A 358 -19.78 16.84 -0.47
CA SER A 358 -20.08 17.65 0.72
C SER A 358 -21.25 17.01 1.49
N PRO A 359 -21.06 16.59 2.76
CA PRO A 359 -19.82 16.64 3.54
C PRO A 359 -18.75 15.64 3.04
N PRO A 360 -17.45 15.97 3.17
CA PRO A 360 -16.37 15.12 2.64
C PRO A 360 -16.27 13.77 3.34
N PHE A 361 -16.65 13.71 4.62
CA PHE A 361 -16.60 12.50 5.42
C PHE A 361 -17.99 12.00 5.79
N ASN A 362 -18.23 10.72 5.53
CA ASN A 362 -19.39 9.99 6.02
C ASN A 362 -18.89 8.92 6.99
N ASN A 363 -19.66 8.56 8.00
CA ASN A 363 -19.23 7.50 8.91
C ASN A 363 -20.39 6.61 9.36
N TYR A 364 -20.06 5.38 9.72
CA TYR A 364 -20.99 4.40 10.28
C TYR A 364 -20.24 3.43 11.20
N THR A 365 -20.91 3.01 12.28
CA THR A 365 -20.40 1.96 13.17
C THR A 365 -20.63 0.60 12.53
N VAL A 366 -19.66 -0.30 12.67
CA VAL A 366 -19.82 -1.71 12.29
C VAL A 366 -20.22 -2.52 13.52
N ASN A 367 -21.03 -3.57 13.32
CA ASN A 367 -21.47 -4.44 14.41
C ASN A 367 -20.38 -5.45 14.81
N ILE A 368 -19.20 -4.94 15.17
CA ILE A 368 -18.01 -5.68 15.55
C ILE A 368 -17.35 -4.98 16.72
N THR A 369 -16.94 -5.78 17.70
CA THR A 369 -16.12 -5.34 18.83
C THR A 369 -14.73 -5.93 18.68
N ALA A 370 -13.71 -5.11 18.86
CA ALA A 370 -12.32 -5.55 18.88
C ALA A 370 -11.76 -5.57 20.30
N THR A 371 -10.61 -6.20 20.50
CA THR A 371 -9.89 -6.06 21.78
C THR A 371 -9.52 -4.58 22.02
N PRO A 372 -9.70 -4.02 23.23
CA PRO A 372 -9.29 -2.65 23.55
C PRO A 372 -7.85 -2.36 23.15
N GLY A 373 -7.62 -1.30 22.38
CA GLY A 373 -6.29 -0.91 21.93
C GLY A 373 -5.59 -1.92 21.01
N THR A 374 -6.36 -2.76 20.30
CA THR A 374 -5.85 -3.74 19.33
C THR A 374 -4.96 -3.11 18.26
N GLY A 375 -4.08 -3.92 17.66
CA GLY A 375 -3.59 -3.64 16.31
C GLY A 375 -4.75 -3.58 15.31
N LEU A 376 -4.69 -2.62 14.39
CA LEU A 376 -5.74 -2.33 13.42
C LEU A 376 -5.07 -1.84 12.15
N VAL A 377 -5.43 -2.41 10.99
CA VAL A 377 -4.93 -1.99 9.67
C VAL A 377 -6.06 -1.96 8.66
N SER A 378 -6.11 -0.92 7.83
CA SER A 378 -7.04 -0.78 6.71
C SER A 378 -6.30 -1.10 5.42
N LEU A 379 -6.89 -1.89 4.52
CA LEU A 379 -6.26 -2.31 3.27
C LEU A 379 -7.33 -2.52 2.19
N ASP A 380 -6.88 -2.59 0.94
CA ASP A 380 -7.72 -3.09 -0.16
C ASP A 380 -7.78 -4.62 -0.14
N SER A 381 -8.96 -5.17 -0.36
CA SER A 381 -9.18 -6.61 -0.53
C SER A 381 -9.23 -7.04 -2.00
N ARG A 382 -9.12 -6.08 -2.93
CA ARG A 382 -9.16 -6.24 -4.38
C ARG A 382 -8.21 -5.24 -5.06
N GLN A 383 -7.90 -5.42 -6.34
CA GLN A 383 -6.99 -4.51 -7.05
C GLN A 383 -7.64 -3.15 -7.34
N GLN A 384 -8.93 -3.10 -7.68
CA GLN A 384 -9.66 -1.85 -7.88
C GLN A 384 -10.13 -1.26 -6.56
N GLN A 385 -9.61 -0.08 -6.21
CA GLN A 385 -9.93 0.60 -4.96
C GLN A 385 -11.41 0.98 -4.85
N ALA A 386 -12.08 1.24 -5.98
CA ALA A 386 -13.50 1.56 -6.01
C ALA A 386 -14.36 0.34 -5.62
N GLY A 387 -14.66 0.22 -4.32
CA GLY A 387 -15.63 -0.76 -3.80
C GLY A 387 -15.03 -2.04 -3.25
N GLY A 388 -13.79 -2.03 -2.74
CA GLY A 388 -13.27 -3.22 -2.04
C GLY A 388 -12.19 -2.95 -1.02
N GLY A 389 -12.57 -2.24 0.04
CA GLY A 389 -11.77 -2.06 1.24
C GLY A 389 -12.18 -3.04 2.33
N GLY A 390 -11.26 -3.27 3.24
CA GLY A 390 -11.52 -3.99 4.46
C GLY A 390 -10.50 -3.63 5.52
N PHE A 391 -10.60 -4.27 6.67
CA PHE A 391 -9.60 -4.12 7.71
C PHE A 391 -9.30 -5.43 8.41
N ILE A 392 -8.12 -5.48 9.00
CA ILE A 392 -7.65 -6.59 9.82
C ILE A 392 -7.48 -6.07 11.25
N TYR A 393 -7.98 -6.84 12.20
CA TYR A 393 -8.03 -6.46 13.62
C TYR A 393 -7.88 -7.70 14.52
N ARG A 394 -7.62 -7.50 15.81
CA ARG A 394 -7.72 -8.57 16.81
C ARG A 394 -9.13 -8.61 17.40
N GLY A 395 -9.81 -9.72 17.19
CA GLY A 395 -11.10 -10.01 17.82
C GLY A 395 -10.98 -10.14 19.35
N THR A 396 -12.12 -10.13 20.03
CA THR A 396 -12.19 -10.34 21.49
C THR A 396 -11.83 -11.76 21.91
N ASP A 397 -11.81 -12.71 20.98
CA ASP A 397 -11.33 -14.08 21.17
C ASP A 397 -9.79 -14.20 21.10
N GLY A 398 -9.10 -13.07 20.88
CA GLY A 398 -7.66 -12.98 20.80
C GLY A 398 -7.05 -13.37 19.47
N LYS A 399 -7.88 -13.59 18.44
CA LYS A 399 -7.43 -13.97 17.11
C LYS A 399 -7.49 -12.80 16.14
N MET A 400 -6.62 -12.80 15.15
CA MET A 400 -6.77 -11.91 14.00
C MET A 400 -8.02 -12.29 13.21
N ALA A 401 -8.76 -11.28 12.78
CA ALA A 401 -9.94 -11.41 11.94
C ALA A 401 -9.92 -10.36 10.82
N THR A 402 -10.62 -10.66 9.73
CA THR A 402 -10.86 -9.74 8.62
C THR A 402 -12.28 -9.22 8.69
N TRP A 403 -12.48 -7.97 8.28
CA TRP A 403 -13.78 -7.43 7.93
C TRP A 403 -13.75 -6.88 6.52
N LEU A 404 -14.86 -7.05 5.81
CA LEU A 404 -15.07 -6.59 4.43
C LEU A 404 -16.31 -5.70 4.40
N ASP A 405 -16.27 -4.64 3.59
CA ASP A 405 -17.45 -3.80 3.35
C ASP A 405 -18.62 -4.67 2.85
N PRO A 406 -19.80 -4.64 3.49
CA PRO A 406 -20.99 -5.39 3.07
C PRO A 406 -21.37 -5.21 1.60
N LYS A 407 -21.02 -4.06 1.00
CA LYS A 407 -21.24 -3.80 -0.43
C LYS A 407 -20.52 -4.79 -1.35
N ILE A 408 -19.36 -5.31 -0.91
CA ILE A 408 -18.61 -6.34 -1.64
C ILE A 408 -19.48 -7.59 -1.88
N TYR A 409 -20.26 -7.99 -0.87
CA TYR A 409 -21.17 -9.13 -0.99
C TYR A 409 -22.39 -8.82 -1.86
N ALA A 410 -22.93 -7.60 -1.75
CA ALA A 410 -24.12 -7.20 -2.51
C ALA A 410 -23.87 -7.14 -4.03
N GLU A 411 -22.64 -6.81 -4.43
CA GLU A 411 -22.28 -6.61 -5.84
C GLU A 411 -21.74 -7.87 -6.52
N ASN A 412 -21.69 -9.03 -5.83
CA ASN A 412 -21.06 -10.27 -6.32
C ASN A 412 -19.62 -10.05 -6.81
N VAL A 413 -18.88 -9.18 -6.13
CA VAL A 413 -17.52 -8.81 -6.52
C VAL A 413 -16.53 -9.83 -5.97
N THR A 414 -15.48 -10.13 -6.75
CA THR A 414 -14.36 -10.96 -6.30
C THR A 414 -13.44 -10.16 -5.37
N ALA A 415 -13.26 -10.63 -4.13
CA ALA A 415 -12.29 -10.10 -3.20
C ALA A 415 -11.43 -11.24 -2.62
N SER A 416 -10.14 -10.98 -2.40
CA SER A 416 -9.18 -12.01 -1.98
C SER A 416 -9.58 -12.66 -0.66
N TRP A 417 -10.14 -11.90 0.28
CA TRP A 417 -10.41 -12.38 1.64
C TRP A 417 -11.72 -13.17 1.78
N LEU A 418 -12.58 -13.23 0.75
CA LEU A 418 -13.84 -13.96 0.81
C LEU A 418 -13.66 -15.48 0.93
N ASP A 419 -12.59 -15.98 0.33
CA ASP A 419 -12.35 -17.42 0.21
C ASP A 419 -11.62 -18.00 1.42
N ALA A 420 -11.09 -17.19 2.34
CA ALA A 420 -10.21 -17.64 3.41
C ALA A 420 -10.45 -16.91 4.74
N THR A 421 -10.67 -17.68 5.81
CA THR A 421 -10.78 -17.15 7.17
C THR A 421 -9.40 -16.92 7.78
N LEU A 422 -9.11 -15.68 8.18
CA LEU A 422 -7.96 -15.36 9.01
C LEU A 422 -8.32 -15.66 10.48
N SER A 423 -7.51 -16.45 11.19
CA SER A 423 -7.83 -16.90 12.56
C SER A 423 -6.58 -17.33 13.35
N TYR A 424 -5.52 -16.51 13.33
CA TYR A 424 -4.31 -16.76 14.14
C TYR A 424 -4.39 -16.04 15.48
N GLU A 425 -4.03 -16.71 16.57
CA GLU A 425 -3.91 -16.10 17.90
C GLU A 425 -2.73 -15.13 17.92
N ILE A 426 -2.96 -13.93 18.45
CA ILE A 426 -1.93 -12.90 18.61
C ILE A 426 -2.01 -12.24 20.00
N PRO A 427 -0.89 -11.69 20.51
CA PRO A 427 -0.88 -10.99 21.79
C PRO A 427 -1.84 -9.80 21.85
N GLU A 428 -2.34 -9.47 23.05
CA GLU A 428 -3.37 -8.43 23.26
C GLU A 428 -2.99 -7.06 22.71
N LYS A 429 -1.72 -6.67 22.89
CA LYS A 429 -1.18 -5.38 22.48
C LYS A 429 -0.22 -5.52 21.29
N SER A 430 -0.38 -6.58 20.51
CA SER A 430 0.47 -6.82 19.35
C SER A 430 0.30 -5.70 18.33
N PRO A 431 1.40 -5.02 17.91
CA PRO A 431 1.36 -4.14 16.77
C PRO A 431 1.02 -4.96 15.52
N ILE A 432 0.17 -4.42 14.65
CA ILE A 432 -0.15 -5.03 13.35
C ILE A 432 0.21 -4.01 12.27
N GLY A 433 1.01 -4.44 11.31
CA GLY A 433 1.28 -3.71 10.07
C GLY A 433 1.00 -4.62 8.90
N ALA A 434 0.46 -4.09 7.80
CA ALA A 434 0.13 -4.93 6.66
C ALA A 434 0.18 -4.12 5.36
N PHE A 435 0.40 -4.83 4.26
CA PHE A 435 0.26 -4.24 2.93
C PHE A 435 -0.41 -5.21 1.96
N THR A 436 -0.92 -4.64 0.88
CA THR A 436 -1.52 -5.38 -0.23
C THR A 436 -0.88 -4.99 -1.55
N VAL A 437 -0.70 -5.97 -2.42
CA VAL A 437 -0.13 -5.80 -3.76
C VAL A 437 -0.94 -6.59 -4.77
N THR A 438 -1.15 -6.03 -5.95
CA THR A 438 -1.93 -6.69 -7.01
C THR A 438 -1.26 -7.99 -7.43
N ARG A 439 -2.05 -9.07 -7.61
CA ARG A 439 -1.54 -10.33 -8.14
C ARG A 439 -1.09 -10.14 -9.58
N PRO A 440 0.19 -10.38 -9.90
CA PRO A 440 0.62 -10.30 -11.29
C PRO A 440 -0.16 -11.35 -12.10
N TYR A 441 -0.72 -10.93 -13.24
CA TYR A 441 -1.42 -11.79 -14.20
C TYR A 441 -2.81 -12.32 -13.79
N ASN A 442 -3.46 -11.76 -12.77
CA ASN A 442 -4.82 -12.16 -12.42
C ASN A 442 -5.88 -11.23 -13.03
N ALA A 443 -6.81 -11.78 -13.81
CA ALA A 443 -7.97 -11.07 -14.33
C ALA A 443 -9.12 -10.95 -13.30
N GLU A 444 -9.01 -11.60 -12.15
CA GLU A 444 -10.06 -11.67 -11.10
C GLU A 444 -9.97 -10.53 -10.07
N ASP A 445 -9.21 -9.47 -10.32
CA ASP A 445 -9.14 -8.30 -9.43
C ASP A 445 -8.67 -8.63 -8.00
N LYS A 446 -7.80 -9.64 -7.86
CA LYS A 446 -7.31 -10.14 -6.55
C LYS A 446 -5.95 -9.56 -6.16
N VAL A 447 -5.75 -9.47 -4.85
CA VAL A 447 -4.51 -8.99 -4.21
C VAL A 447 -3.82 -10.10 -3.44
N ASN A 448 -2.51 -9.95 -3.28
CA ASN A 448 -1.76 -10.61 -2.23
C ASN A 448 -1.79 -9.73 -0.98
N THR A 449 -1.94 -10.34 0.18
CA THR A 449 -1.97 -9.64 1.47
C THR A 449 -0.91 -10.21 2.39
N TYR A 450 -0.10 -9.35 3.00
CA TYR A 450 0.92 -9.72 3.97
C TYR A 450 0.66 -8.96 5.26
N VAL A 451 0.54 -9.67 6.37
CA VAL A 451 0.25 -9.13 7.69
C VAL A 451 1.41 -9.48 8.61
N LEU A 452 1.99 -8.45 9.22
CA LEU A 452 3.06 -8.54 10.17
C LEU A 452 2.50 -8.24 11.55
N TYR A 453 2.89 -9.05 12.52
CA TYR A 453 2.57 -8.81 13.93
C TYR A 453 3.73 -9.22 14.81
N GLN A 454 3.77 -8.72 16.05
CA GLN A 454 4.78 -9.12 17.02
C GLN A 454 4.21 -10.17 17.98
N ASP A 455 4.88 -11.30 18.14
CA ASP A 455 4.50 -12.32 19.12
C ASP A 455 4.90 -11.94 20.56
N ASP A 456 4.56 -12.79 21.54
CA ASP A 456 4.85 -12.57 22.97
C ASP A 456 6.35 -12.47 23.29
N HIS A 457 7.24 -12.89 22.38
CA HIS A 457 8.69 -12.81 22.54
C HIS A 457 9.29 -11.57 21.87
N GLY A 458 8.47 -10.70 21.30
CA GLY A 458 8.95 -9.55 20.56
C GLY A 458 9.42 -9.89 19.13
N VAL A 459 9.16 -11.09 18.62
CA VAL A 459 9.57 -11.49 17.26
C VAL A 459 8.47 -11.11 16.28
N ILE A 460 8.85 -10.46 15.16
CA ILE A 460 7.91 -10.17 14.09
C ILE A 460 7.63 -11.46 13.31
N GLN A 461 6.36 -11.83 13.27
CA GLN A 461 5.78 -12.92 12.51
C GLN A 461 5.05 -12.37 11.29
N VAL A 462 5.01 -13.15 10.22
CA VAL A 462 4.27 -12.86 8.98
C VAL A 462 3.24 -13.94 8.74
N VAL A 463 2.00 -13.53 8.47
CA VAL A 463 0.97 -14.36 7.85
C VAL A 463 0.58 -13.72 6.52
N TRP A 464 0.26 -14.53 5.52
CA TRP A 464 0.00 -13.99 4.19
C TRP A 464 -0.98 -14.83 3.39
N GLN A 465 -1.61 -14.17 2.43
CA GLN A 465 -2.49 -14.78 1.45
C GLN A 465 -2.02 -14.36 0.06
N ASP A 466 -1.36 -15.27 -0.66
CA ASP A 466 -0.75 -15.01 -1.96
C ASP A 466 -1.29 -15.91 -3.09
N SER A 467 -2.32 -16.73 -2.78
CA SER A 467 -2.90 -17.68 -3.72
C SER A 467 -4.42 -17.62 -3.73
N ASN A 468 -5.03 -18.26 -4.73
CA ASN A 468 -6.48 -18.49 -4.78
C ASN A 468 -6.92 -19.63 -3.84
N ALA A 469 -6.04 -20.14 -2.98
CA ALA A 469 -6.42 -21.15 -2.00
C ALA A 469 -7.27 -20.52 -0.89
N ALA A 470 -8.15 -21.33 -0.32
CA ALA A 470 -9.03 -20.97 0.78
C ALA A 470 -8.32 -20.88 2.15
N SER A 471 -7.02 -20.54 2.16
CA SER A 471 -6.19 -20.57 3.36
C SER A 471 -5.17 -19.45 3.39
N TRP A 472 -4.91 -18.97 4.60
CA TRP A 472 -3.76 -18.14 4.93
C TRP A 472 -2.54 -19.03 5.20
N ASN A 473 -1.36 -18.51 4.88
CA ASN A 473 -0.07 -19.12 5.17
C ASN A 473 0.56 -18.48 6.42
N GLY A 474 1.54 -19.16 7.01
CA GLY A 474 2.23 -18.71 8.23
C GLY A 474 1.60 -19.27 9.52
N PRO A 475 2.00 -18.76 10.70
CA PRO A 475 2.98 -17.68 10.89
C PRO A 475 4.42 -18.12 10.59
N GLN A 476 5.23 -17.20 10.09
CA GLN A 476 6.65 -17.41 9.85
C GLN A 476 7.45 -16.13 10.10
N THR A 477 8.66 -16.24 10.63
CA THR A 477 9.60 -15.12 10.76
C THR A 477 10.72 -15.19 9.70
N PHE A 478 11.38 -14.06 9.47
CA PHE A 478 12.44 -13.91 8.46
C PHE A 478 13.60 -13.09 9.03
N ASP A 479 14.82 -13.37 8.59
CA ASP A 479 16.03 -12.71 9.09
C ASP A 479 15.99 -11.18 8.92
N ALA A 480 15.38 -10.69 7.83
CA ALA A 480 15.19 -9.25 7.60
C ALA A 480 14.33 -8.57 8.68
N LEU A 481 13.44 -9.32 9.33
CA LEU A 481 12.51 -8.86 10.38
C LEU A 481 13.08 -9.02 11.80
N SER A 482 14.34 -9.47 11.92
CA SER A 482 14.99 -9.69 13.21
C SER A 482 15.30 -8.37 13.95
N ASN A 483 15.55 -8.49 15.26
CA ASN A 483 15.94 -7.40 16.16
C ASN A 483 14.91 -6.27 16.25
N ALA A 484 13.62 -6.55 16.06
CA ALA A 484 12.57 -5.58 16.36
C ALA A 484 12.57 -5.22 17.86
N ALA A 485 12.39 -3.95 18.21
CA ALA A 485 12.18 -3.53 19.58
C ALA A 485 10.84 -4.09 20.10
N ALA A 486 10.79 -4.51 21.36
CA ALA A 486 9.56 -5.02 21.96
C ALA A 486 8.49 -3.90 22.03
N GLY A 487 7.32 -4.16 21.46
CA GLY A 487 6.22 -3.21 21.37
C GLY A 487 6.40 -2.11 20.31
N THR A 488 7.39 -2.24 19.41
CA THR A 488 7.55 -1.30 18.30
C THR A 488 6.28 -1.23 17.47
N ASP A 489 5.93 -0.04 16.99
CA ASP A 489 4.92 0.04 15.93
C ASP A 489 5.45 -0.66 14.66
N ILE A 490 4.52 -1.21 13.88
CA ILE A 490 4.80 -1.80 12.56
C ILE A 490 3.89 -1.08 11.58
N THR A 491 4.48 -0.37 10.62
CA THR A 491 3.71 0.25 9.54
C THR A 491 4.21 -0.25 8.20
N CYS A 492 3.30 -0.49 7.26
CA CYS A 492 3.60 -1.05 5.97
C CYS A 492 2.90 -0.25 4.87
N LEU A 493 3.49 -0.22 3.69
CA LEU A 493 3.06 0.61 2.57
C LEU A 493 2.26 -0.22 1.57
N SER A 494 0.95 0.03 1.50
CA SER A 494 0.11 -0.43 0.39
C SER A 494 0.21 0.55 -0.78
N GLN A 495 0.57 0.03 -1.95
CA GLN A 495 0.89 0.87 -3.10
C GLN A 495 -0.37 1.29 -3.88
N ILE A 496 -0.81 2.52 -3.67
CA ILE A 496 -1.84 3.13 -4.52
C ILE A 496 -1.18 3.58 -5.83
N ALA A 497 -1.72 3.13 -6.96
CA ALA A 497 -1.31 3.53 -8.30
C ALA A 497 -2.47 4.14 -9.07
N TRP A 498 -2.22 5.28 -9.71
CA TRP A 498 -3.22 5.93 -10.54
C TRP A 498 -3.14 5.47 -11.98
N SER A 499 -4.31 5.40 -12.60
CA SER A 499 -4.47 5.44 -14.05
C SER A 499 -5.53 6.48 -14.40
N ALA A 500 -5.50 7.00 -15.62
CA ALA A 500 -6.46 7.98 -16.12
C ALA A 500 -7.93 7.52 -16.04
N GLN A 501 -8.15 6.22 -15.82
CA GLN A 501 -9.47 5.59 -15.75
C GLN A 501 -9.86 5.14 -14.33
N SER A 502 -8.89 4.88 -13.44
CA SER A 502 -9.15 4.36 -12.09
C SER A 502 -7.92 4.45 -11.20
N VAL A 503 -8.14 4.51 -9.89
CA VAL A 503 -7.09 4.23 -8.89
C VAL A 503 -7.11 2.74 -8.57
N SER A 504 -5.94 2.11 -8.63
CA SER A 504 -5.77 0.66 -8.43
C SER A 504 -4.50 0.37 -7.65
N LEU A 505 -4.42 -0.79 -7.02
CA LEU A 505 -3.17 -1.23 -6.44
C LEU A 505 -2.14 -1.55 -7.53
N SER A 506 -0.89 -1.15 -7.27
CA SER A 506 0.24 -1.50 -8.13
C SER A 506 0.52 -3.01 -8.08
N SER A 507 0.94 -3.59 -9.21
CA SER A 507 1.54 -4.93 -9.25
C SER A 507 3.06 -4.92 -9.09
N GLN A 508 3.67 -3.72 -9.11
CA GLN A 508 5.10 -3.55 -8.85
C GLN A 508 5.42 -3.88 -7.40
N GLN A 509 6.57 -4.49 -7.17
CA GLN A 509 6.94 -5.02 -5.85
C GLN A 509 7.92 -4.12 -5.10
N ASP A 510 8.48 -3.09 -5.74
CA ASP A 510 9.56 -2.21 -5.25
C ASP A 510 9.17 -1.29 -4.08
N MET A 511 7.88 -1.14 -3.76
CA MET A 511 7.41 -0.41 -2.58
C MET A 511 6.63 -1.29 -1.59
N ASN A 512 6.79 -2.60 -1.64
CA ASN A 512 6.30 -3.51 -0.60
C ASN A 512 7.16 -3.38 0.67
N LEU A 513 7.03 -2.24 1.33
CA LEU A 513 7.92 -1.81 2.40
C LEU A 513 7.20 -1.88 3.74
N CYS A 514 7.91 -2.30 4.77
CA CYS A 514 7.48 -2.17 6.15
C CYS A 514 8.57 -1.51 6.99
N TYR A 515 8.15 -0.88 8.09
CA TYR A 515 8.98 -0.10 8.98
C TYR A 515 8.70 -0.49 10.42
N PHE A 516 9.76 -0.65 11.19
CA PHE A 516 9.71 -0.89 12.63
C PHE A 516 11.01 -0.41 13.28
N GLN A 517 10.98 -0.14 14.57
CA GLN A 517 12.18 0.26 15.30
C GLN A 517 13.04 -0.94 15.67
N GLU A 518 14.34 -0.81 15.46
CA GLU A 518 15.32 -1.80 15.90
C GLU A 518 15.60 -1.67 17.40
N LYS A 519 15.65 -2.83 18.07
CA LYS A 519 15.93 -2.99 19.49
C LYS A 519 17.19 -2.23 19.88
N ASP A 520 17.12 -1.48 20.98
CA ASP A 520 18.24 -0.78 21.64
C ASP A 520 18.97 0.27 20.79
N THR A 521 18.44 0.69 19.63
CA THR A 521 19.11 1.68 18.75
C THR A 521 18.30 2.93 18.42
N ASN A 522 16.97 2.94 18.67
CA ASN A 522 16.04 3.98 18.21
C ASN A 522 16.12 4.26 16.69
N ARG A 523 16.65 3.33 15.89
CA ARG A 523 16.66 3.44 14.43
C ARG A 523 15.43 2.79 13.85
N VAL A 524 14.88 3.36 12.78
CA VAL A 524 13.78 2.73 12.02
C VAL A 524 14.38 1.87 10.92
N LYS A 525 14.16 0.56 11.01
CA LYS A 525 14.55 -0.40 9.98
C LYS A 525 13.55 -0.36 8.84
N GLU A 526 14.05 -0.31 7.61
CA GLU A 526 13.25 -0.43 6.39
C GLU A 526 13.42 -1.86 5.86
N VAL A 527 12.33 -2.60 5.70
CA VAL A 527 12.34 -3.95 5.14
C VAL A 527 11.49 -4.01 3.89
N TRP A 528 11.90 -4.82 2.91
CA TRP A 528 11.29 -4.89 1.60
C TRP A 528 10.94 -6.33 1.24
N TYR A 529 9.71 -6.58 0.78
CA TYR A 529 9.33 -7.85 0.18
C TYR A 529 9.40 -7.77 -1.35
N ASN A 530 10.39 -8.43 -1.96
CA ASN A 530 10.62 -8.34 -3.41
C ASN A 530 9.70 -9.23 -4.27
N GLY A 531 8.65 -9.81 -3.69
CA GLY A 531 7.79 -10.80 -4.34
C GLY A 531 8.23 -12.26 -4.10
N LYS A 532 9.38 -12.47 -3.45
CA LYS A 532 9.91 -13.80 -3.14
C LYS A 532 10.41 -13.91 -1.70
N GLU A 533 11.19 -12.94 -1.25
CA GLU A 533 11.83 -12.93 0.07
C GLU A 533 11.79 -11.55 0.70
N TRP A 534 11.97 -11.54 2.01
CA TRP A 534 12.11 -10.32 2.80
C TRP A 534 13.58 -9.91 2.87
N ILE A 535 13.85 -8.65 2.55
CA ILE A 535 15.19 -8.05 2.46
C ILE A 535 15.26 -6.89 3.46
N ASN A 536 16.36 -6.83 4.22
CA ASN A 536 16.69 -5.64 5.01
C ASN A 536 17.20 -4.56 4.05
N ASN A 537 16.44 -3.48 3.90
CA ASN A 537 16.74 -2.36 3.00
C ASN A 537 17.54 -1.25 3.69
N GLY A 538 18.02 -1.49 4.92
CA GLY A 538 18.77 -0.54 5.73
C GLY A 538 17.89 0.20 6.73
N TYR A 539 18.19 1.47 6.94
CA TYR A 539 17.52 2.30 7.94
C TYR A 539 17.02 3.58 7.29
N VAL A 540 15.91 4.10 7.83
CA VAL A 540 15.46 5.45 7.52
C VAL A 540 16.49 6.43 8.07
N SER A 541 16.94 7.37 7.24
CA SER A 541 17.89 8.40 7.65
C SER A 541 17.20 9.37 8.59
N LEU A 542 17.35 9.14 9.89
CA LEU A 542 16.91 10.02 10.95
C LEU A 542 18.16 10.55 11.70
N PRO A 543 18.24 11.85 11.98
CA PRO A 543 19.37 12.50 12.65
C PRO A 543 19.57 12.07 14.12
#